data_AF-A0A955SD32-F1
#
_entry.id   AF-A0A955SD32-F1
#
_cell.length_a   1.000
_cell.length_b   1.000
_cell.length_c   1.000
_cell.angle_alpha   90.00
_cell.angle_beta   90.00
_cell.angle_gamma   90.00
#
_symmetry.space_group_name_H-M   'P 1'
#
loop_
_entity.id
_entity.type
_entity.pdbx_description
1 polymer ?
#
loop_
_entity_poly.entity_id
_entity_poly.type
_entity_poly.pdbx_seq_one_letter_code
_entity_poly.pdbx_strand_id
1 'polypeptide(L)'
;LYGQSKTEEASVIYWMKRNREHLPSIRFDCGTEDSLLEANRTLDRELTAEGIEHAYEEFPGAHSWEYWHDHLRDSLIFFDRHLR
;
A
#
# COMPACT_ATOMS: atom_id res chain seq x y z
N LEU A 1 -18.94 10.70 18.71
CA LEU A 1 -17.61 10.61 18.05
C LEU A 1 -17.62 9.30 17.27
N TYR A 2 -17.67 9.41 15.95
CA TYR A 2 -18.06 8.37 14.99
C TYR A 2 -17.47 7.00 15.33
N GLY A 3 -18.32 6.10 15.86
CA GLY A 3 -18.01 4.69 15.87
C GLY A 3 -17.97 4.27 14.41
N GLN A 4 -16.77 4.00 13.89
CA GLN A 4 -16.66 3.33 12.60
C GLN A 4 -17.39 2.00 12.76
N SER A 5 -18.59 1.91 12.17
CA SER A 5 -19.17 0.63 11.86
C SER A 5 -18.08 -0.12 11.09
N LYS A 6 -17.66 -1.29 11.58
CA LYS A 6 -16.76 -2.19 10.85
C LYS A 6 -17.52 -2.77 9.66
N THR A 7 -17.91 -1.93 8.72
CA THR A 7 -18.40 -2.39 7.44
C THR A 7 -17.20 -2.90 6.67
N GLU A 8 -17.37 -4.01 5.96
CA GLU A 8 -16.32 -4.55 5.09
C GLU A 8 -15.89 -3.52 4.04
N GLU A 9 -16.78 -2.57 3.69
CA GLU A 9 -16.51 -1.48 2.76
C GLU A 9 -15.41 -0.51 3.21
N ALA A 10 -15.09 -0.43 4.51
CA ALA A 10 -13.96 0.37 4.99
C ALA A 10 -12.60 -0.31 4.76
N SER A 11 -12.59 -1.58 4.35
CA SER A 11 -11.38 -2.35 4.10
C SER A 11 -10.88 -2.18 2.65
N VAL A 12 -9.59 -1.91 2.51
CA VAL A 12 -8.92 -1.84 1.20
C VAL A 12 -8.96 -3.21 0.51
N ILE A 13 -8.66 -4.30 1.23
CA ILE A 13 -8.64 -5.64 0.64
C ILE A 13 -10.02 -6.08 0.14
N TYR A 14 -11.11 -5.64 0.80
CA TYR A 14 -12.47 -5.90 0.33
C TYR A 14 -12.69 -5.40 -1.10
N TRP A 15 -12.34 -4.15 -1.37
CA TRP A 15 -12.50 -3.55 -2.70
C TRP A 15 -11.53 -4.12 -3.72
N MET A 16 -10.30 -4.44 -3.31
CA MET A 16 -9.32 -5.02 -4.22
C MET A 16 -9.73 -6.42 -4.70
N LYS A 17 -10.27 -7.26 -3.80
CA LYS A 17 -10.83 -8.57 -4.17
C LYS A 17 -11.99 -8.44 -5.16
N ARG A 18 -12.88 -7.47 -4.93
CA ARG A 18 -14.07 -7.26 -5.77
C ARG A 18 -13.74 -6.75 -7.16
N ASN A 19 -12.60 -6.08 -7.32
CA ASN A 19 -12.15 -5.48 -8.59
C ASN A 19 -10.92 -6.18 -9.18
N ARG A 20 -10.64 -7.42 -8.78
CA ARG A 20 -9.40 -8.16 -9.11
C ARG A 20 -9.02 -8.14 -10.59
N GLU A 21 -10.01 -8.17 -11.48
CA GLU A 21 -9.81 -8.18 -12.95
C GLU A 21 -9.41 -6.80 -13.53
N HIS A 22 -9.53 -5.73 -12.75
CA HIS A 22 -9.34 -4.34 -13.20
C HIS A 22 -8.31 -3.59 -12.35
N LEU A 23 -7.55 -4.31 -11.51
CA LEU A 23 -6.50 -3.67 -10.70
C LEU A 23 -5.36 -3.20 -11.61
N PRO A 24 -4.87 -1.96 -11.44
CA PRO A 24 -3.62 -1.54 -12.06
C PRO A 24 -2.45 -2.28 -11.41
N SER A 25 -1.23 -2.09 -11.92
CA SER A 25 -0.03 -2.44 -11.15
C SER A 25 0.01 -1.62 -9.87
N ILE A 26 0.24 -2.27 -8.73
CA ILE A 26 0.18 -1.66 -7.40
C ILE A 26 1.56 -1.63 -6.77
N ARG A 27 1.90 -0.48 -6.16
CA ARG A 27 3.05 -0.31 -5.30
C ARG A 27 2.69 0.53 -4.08
N PHE A 28 3.27 0.20 -2.95
CA PHE A 28 3.31 1.04 -1.76
C PHE A 28 4.59 0.77 -0.97
N ASP A 29 5.00 1.72 -0.14
CA ASP A 29 6.17 1.61 0.73
C ASP A 29 5.88 2.23 2.10
N CYS A 30 6.62 1.83 3.13
CA CYS A 30 6.45 2.38 4.47
C CYS A 30 7.77 2.48 5.23
N GLY A 31 7.92 3.55 6.01
CA GLY A 31 9.08 3.77 6.87
C GLY A 31 9.14 2.80 8.04
N THR A 32 10.32 2.26 8.36
CA THR A 32 10.50 1.30 9.46
C THR A 32 10.27 1.90 10.85
N GLU A 33 10.22 3.23 10.97
CA GLU A 33 9.87 3.95 12.19
C GLU A 33 8.47 4.60 12.12
N ASP A 34 7.69 4.35 11.07
CA ASP A 34 6.32 4.85 10.94
C ASP A 34 5.35 4.07 11.85
N SER A 35 4.50 4.80 12.56
CA SER A 35 3.38 4.26 13.33
C SER A 35 2.41 3.35 12.54
N LEU A 36 2.42 3.45 11.21
CA LEU A 36 1.57 2.68 10.29
C LEU A 36 2.26 1.45 9.69
N LEU A 37 3.50 1.14 10.07
CA LEU A 37 4.26 0.02 9.53
C LEU A 37 3.51 -1.32 9.62
N GLU A 38 2.95 -1.63 10.79
CA GLU A 38 2.20 -2.88 10.99
C GLU A 38 0.90 -2.95 10.17
N ALA A 39 0.27 -1.81 9.88
CA ALA A 39 -0.89 -1.76 9.00
C ALA A 39 -0.49 -2.06 7.54
N ASN A 40 0.64 -1.51 7.08
CA ASN A 40 1.17 -1.79 5.74
C ASN A 40 1.60 -3.26 5.59
N ARG A 41 2.32 -3.82 6.57
CA ARG A 41 2.64 -5.26 6.63
C ARG A 41 1.40 -6.15 6.67
N THR A 42 0.31 -5.68 7.27
CA THR A 42 -0.95 -6.42 7.26
C THR A 42 -1.54 -6.44 5.86
N LEU A 43 -1.59 -5.30 5.17
CA LEU A 43 -2.07 -5.21 3.80
C LEU A 43 -1.22 -6.06 2.83
N ASP A 44 0.12 -6.00 2.93
CA ASP A 44 1.04 -6.83 2.14
C ASP A 44 0.75 -8.34 2.29
N ARG A 45 0.58 -8.80 3.54
CA ARG A 45 0.21 -10.20 3.82
C ARG A 45 -1.16 -10.57 3.29
N GLU A 46 -2.15 -9.69 3.40
CA GLU A 46 -3.50 -9.91 2.88
C GLU A 46 -3.52 -10.00 1.34
N LEU A 47 -2.80 -9.10 0.66
CA LEU A 47 -2.67 -9.10 -0.80
C LEU A 47 -1.94 -10.35 -1.30
N THR A 48 -0.85 -10.72 -0.62
CA THR A 48 -0.09 -11.95 -0.90
C THR A 48 -0.98 -13.19 -0.74
N ALA A 49 -1.74 -13.28 0.35
CA ALA A 49 -2.64 -14.41 0.60
C ALA A 49 -3.78 -14.51 -0.45
N GLU A 50 -4.22 -13.39 -1.00
CA GLU A 50 -5.24 -13.31 -2.05
C GLU A 50 -4.67 -13.42 -3.48
N GLY A 51 -3.36 -13.59 -3.62
CA GLY A 51 -2.66 -13.70 -4.91
C GLY A 51 -2.74 -12.43 -5.77
N ILE A 52 -2.88 -11.27 -5.14
CA ILE A 52 -2.93 -9.98 -5.84
C ILE A 52 -1.50 -9.46 -6.00
N GLU A 53 -1.06 -9.27 -7.25
CA GLU A 53 0.28 -8.77 -7.56
C GLU A 53 0.46 -7.33 -7.08
N HIS A 54 1.50 -7.09 -6.30
CA HIS A 54 1.88 -5.78 -5.78
C HIS A 54 3.37 -5.74 -5.44
N ALA A 55 3.94 -4.54 -5.40
CA ALA A 55 5.28 -4.28 -4.86
C ALA A 55 5.16 -3.59 -3.51
N TYR A 56 5.77 -4.18 -2.47
CA TYR A 56 5.86 -3.61 -1.14
C TYR A 56 7.33 -3.54 -0.69
N GLU A 57 7.75 -2.38 -0.20
CA GLU A 57 9.09 -2.14 0.31
C GLU A 57 9.07 -1.37 1.63
N GLU A 58 10.10 -1.60 2.44
CA GLU A 58 10.31 -0.90 3.71
C GLU A 58 11.67 -0.23 3.69
N PHE A 59 11.73 1.03 4.13
CA PHE A 59 12.97 1.80 4.20
C PHE A 59 13.09 2.53 5.55
N PRO A 60 14.30 2.93 5.98
CA PRO A 60 14.44 3.80 7.15
C PRO A 60 13.68 5.12 6.97
N GLY A 61 12.91 5.51 7.98
CA GLY A 61 12.16 6.75 8.06
C GLY A 61 10.87 6.61 8.87
N ALA A 62 10.33 7.76 9.27
CA ALA A 62 9.05 7.86 9.98
C ALA A 62 7.98 8.47 9.08
N HIS A 63 6.85 8.86 9.66
CA HIS A 63 5.76 9.55 8.96
C HIS A 63 6.12 11.02 8.63
N SER A 64 7.05 11.23 7.69
CA SER A 64 7.64 12.54 7.42
C SER A 64 7.86 12.84 5.93
N TRP A 65 7.99 14.13 5.63
CA TRP A 65 8.23 14.61 4.27
C TRP A 65 9.58 14.19 3.71
N GLU A 66 10.59 14.07 4.56
CA GLU A 66 11.93 13.62 4.17
C GLU A 66 11.87 12.21 3.60
N TYR A 67 11.17 11.30 4.29
CA TYR A 67 10.94 9.93 3.82
C TYR A 67 10.21 9.91 2.47
N TRP A 68 9.09 10.63 2.36
CA TRP A 68 8.31 10.65 1.10
C TRP A 68 9.09 11.28 -0.06
N HIS A 69 9.92 12.29 0.22
CA HIS A 69 10.75 12.93 -0.80
C HIS A 69 11.80 11.95 -1.36
N ASP A 70 12.47 11.21 -0.47
CA ASP A 70 13.52 10.26 -0.85
C ASP A 70 12.95 9.11 -1.70
N HIS A 71 11.77 8.59 -1.34
CA HIS A 71 11.15 7.45 -2.01
C HIS A 71 10.15 7.81 -3.13
N LEU A 72 9.89 9.11 -3.37
CA LEU A 72 9.11 9.56 -4.52
C LEU A 72 9.73 9.10 -5.84
N ARG A 73 11.06 9.15 -5.95
CA ARG A 73 11.80 8.69 -7.13
C ARG A 73 11.45 7.25 -7.46
N ASP A 74 11.41 6.39 -6.45
CA ASP A 74 11.12 4.98 -6.62
C ASP A 74 9.72 4.84 -7.25
N SER A 75 8.70 5.47 -6.65
CA SER A 75 7.33 5.46 -7.18
C SER A 75 7.24 5.95 -8.63
N LEU A 76 7.97 6.99 -9.01
CA LEU A 76 8.02 7.48 -10.39
C LEU A 76 8.64 6.46 -11.37
N ILE A 77 9.69 5.75 -10.96
CA ILE A 77 10.28 4.66 -11.76
C ILE A 77 9.30 3.50 -11.93
N PHE A 78 8.53 3.17 -10.89
CA PHE A 78 7.48 2.16 -11.00
C PHE A 78 6.42 2.58 -12.02
N PHE A 79 5.97 3.84 -11.98
CA PHE A 79 4.99 4.35 -12.95
C PHE A 79 5.54 4.36 -14.38
N ASP A 80 6.79 4.80 -14.60
CA ASP A 80 7.41 4.75 -15.93
C ASP A 80 7.43 3.34 -16.54
N ARG A 81 7.58 2.31 -15.70
CA ARG A 81 7.60 0.91 -16.16
C ARG A 81 6.22 0.33 -16.48
N HIS A 82 5.16 0.82 -15.83
CA HIS A 82 3.83 0.20 -15.87
C HIS A 82 2.75 1.07 -16.53
N LEU A 83 2.95 2.38 -16.61
CA LEU A 83 2.09 3.28 -17.37
C LEU A 83 2.58 3.31 -18.82
N ARG A 84 1.91 2.54 -19.68
CA ARG A 84 2.03 2.62 -21.14
C ARG A 84 0.73 3.13 -21.74
#